data_AF-A0A3B9GRZ0-F1
#
_entry.id   AF-A0A3B9GRZ0-F1
#
_cell.length_a   1.000
_cell.length_b   1.000
_cell.length_c   1.000
_cell.angle_alpha   90.00
_cell.angle_beta   90.00
_cell.angle_gamma   90.00
#
_symmetry.space_group_name_H-M   'P 1'
#
loop_
_entity.id
_entity.type
_entity.pdbx_description
1 polymer ?
#
loop_
_entity_poly.entity_id
_entity_poly.type
_entity_poly.pdbx_seq_one_letter_code
_entity_poly.pdbx_strand_id
1 'polypeptide(L)'
;MRSKFDAYVGRLQMGTHIVTEDFVYPVDKHGREYGFGWSLLTTPERLLGREACQCKRTPEESHERILTHLSQLLPMATEQQIRKLIK
;
A
#
# COMPACT_ATOMS: atom_id res chain seq x y z
N MET A 1 25.12 0.95 3.39
CA MET A 1 24.42 2.15 2.87
C MET A 1 23.09 1.80 2.19
N ARG A 2 22.97 0.67 1.47
CA ARG A 2 21.70 0.17 0.89
C ARG A 2 20.58 -0.10 1.90
N SER A 3 20.89 -0.70 3.05
CA SER A 3 19.88 -1.11 4.04
C SER A 3 19.01 0.03 4.61
N LYS A 4 19.53 1.25 4.72
CA LYS A 4 18.73 2.40 5.19
C LYS A 4 17.78 2.90 4.10
N PHE A 5 18.23 2.92 2.84
CA PHE A 5 17.40 3.34 1.71
C PHE A 5 16.20 2.40 1.55
N ASP A 6 16.44 1.08 1.53
CA ASP A 6 15.37 0.09 1.39
C ASP A 6 14.36 0.19 2.55
N ALA A 7 14.84 0.49 3.76
CA ALA A 7 13.96 0.72 4.91
C ALA A 7 13.09 1.97 4.76
N TYR A 8 13.61 3.06 4.19
CA TYR A 8 12.81 4.26 3.91
C TYR A 8 11.78 3.99 2.80
N VAL A 9 12.19 3.33 1.71
CA VAL A 9 11.30 2.93 0.62
C VAL A 9 10.16 2.06 1.14
N GLY A 10 10.48 1.03 1.94
CA GLY A 10 9.48 0.15 2.53
C GLY A 10 8.48 0.90 3.42
N ARG A 11 8.93 1.87 4.24
CA ARG A 11 8.01 2.70 5.04
C ARG A 11 7.10 3.57 4.18
N LEU A 12 7.63 4.15 3.10
CA LEU A 12 6.84 4.96 2.18
C LEU A 12 5.79 4.11 1.44
N GLN A 13 6.15 2.88 1.04
CA GLN A 13 5.22 1.93 0.41
C GLN A 13 4.13 1.48 1.39
N MET A 14 4.50 1.10 2.62
CA MET A 14 3.53 0.70 3.65
C MET A 14 2.58 1.85 4.04
N GLY A 15 3.05 3.09 4.01
CA GLY A 15 2.23 4.29 4.20
C GLY A 15 1.48 4.74 2.94
N THR A 16 1.55 3.98 1.84
CA THR A 16 0.95 4.31 0.53
C THR A 16 1.39 5.66 -0.05
N HIS A 17 2.52 6.20 0.39
CA HIS A 17 3.08 7.46 -0.13
C HIS A 17 3.77 7.29 -1.48
N ILE A 18 4.28 6.08 -1.76
CA ILE A 18 4.78 5.69 -3.07
C ILE A 18 4.20 4.33 -3.46
N VAL A 19 3.96 4.15 -4.75
CA VAL A 19 3.40 2.94 -5.35
C VAL A 19 4.22 2.53 -6.56
N THR A 20 4.11 1.27 -6.97
CA THR A 20 4.68 0.82 -8.24
C THR A 20 3.79 1.29 -9.39
N GLU A 21 4.33 2.08 -10.32
CA GLU A 21 3.63 2.38 -11.59
C GLU A 21 3.89 1.33 -12.65
N ASP A 22 5.09 0.77 -12.69
CA ASP A 22 5.48 -0.22 -13.69
C ASP A 22 6.68 -1.05 -13.22
N PHE A 23 7.06 -2.04 -14.01
CA PHE A 23 8.29 -2.80 -13.84
C PHE A 23 9.18 -2.65 -15.07
N VAL A 24 10.43 -2.27 -14.83
CA VAL A 24 11.47 -2.21 -15.87
C VAL A 24 12.35 -3.44 -15.77
N TYR A 25 12.54 -4.14 -16.89
CA TYR A 25 13.34 -5.35 -16.93
C TYR A 25 14.71 -5.07 -17.53
N PRO A 26 15.80 -5.62 -16.96
CA PRO A 26 17.10 -5.54 -17.59
C PRO A 26 17.10 -6.32 -18.90
N VAL A 27 17.81 -5.80 -19.90
CA VAL A 27 17.92 -6.41 -21.23
C VAL A 27 19.30 -7.03 -21.42
N ASP A 28 19.34 -8.21 -22.02
CA ASP A 28 20.59 -8.88 -22.37
C ASP A 28 21.23 -8.24 -23.61
N LYS A 29 22.40 -8.75 -24.01
CA LYS A 29 23.13 -8.28 -25.21
C LYS A 29 22.37 -8.49 -26.53
N HIS A 30 21.30 -9.28 -26.53
CA HIS A 30 20.43 -9.55 -27.67
C HIS A 30 19.10 -8.76 -27.59
N GLY A 31 18.97 -7.85 -26.61
CA GLY A 31 17.78 -7.03 -26.41
C GLY A 31 16.60 -7.77 -25.78
N ARG A 32 16.83 -8.93 -25.14
CA ARG A 32 15.78 -9.71 -24.49
C ARG A 32 15.74 -9.40 -23.00
N GLU A 33 14.54 -9.13 -22.49
CA GLU A 33 14.30 -8.93 -21.06
C GLU A 33 14.62 -10.22 -20.27
N TYR A 34 15.20 -10.07 -19.08
CA TYR A 34 15.50 -11.21 -18.20
C TYR A 34 15.43 -10.83 -16.72
N GLY A 35 15.44 -11.85 -15.86
CA GLY A 35 15.45 -11.66 -14.41
C GLY A 35 14.13 -11.12 -13.83
N PHE A 36 14.21 -10.55 -12.62
CA PHE A 36 13.06 -9.92 -11.98
C PHE A 36 12.95 -8.45 -12.40
N GLY A 37 11.70 -8.01 -12.63
CA GLY A 37 11.41 -6.62 -12.93
C GLY A 37 11.74 -5.70 -11.76
N TRP A 38 12.35 -4.57 -12.06
CA TRP A 38 12.63 -3.52 -11.09
C TRP A 38 11.43 -2.59 -11.02
N SER A 39 10.88 -2.44 -9.82
CA SER A 39 9.74 -1.56 -9.58
C SER A 39 10.13 -0.12 -9.87
N LEU A 40 9.40 0.49 -10.80
CA LEU A 40 9.40 1.93 -11.03
C LEU A 40 8.40 2.56 -10.05
N LEU A 41 8.91 3.40 -9.16
CA LEU A 41 8.14 3.98 -8.06
C LEU A 41 7.67 5.39 -8.39
N THR A 42 6.43 5.69 -8.02
CA THR A 42 5.79 6.99 -8.23
C THR A 42 4.90 7.34 -7.05
N THR A 43 4.34 8.56 -7.00
CA THR A 43 3.31 8.89 -6.00
C THR A 43 1.93 8.46 -6.50
N PRO A 44 1.02 8.03 -5.61
CA PRO A 44 -0.31 7.60 -6.05
C PRO A 44 -1.08 8.73 -6.72
N GLU A 45 -0.87 10.00 -6.36
CA GLU A 45 -1.54 11.13 -6.99
C GLU A 45 -1.10 11.36 -8.43
N ARG A 46 0.14 11.00 -8.77
CA ARG A 46 0.64 11.05 -10.14
C ARG A 46 0.05 9.94 -10.99
N LEU A 47 -0.09 8.74 -10.41
CA LEU A 47 -0.58 7.55 -11.11
C LEU A 47 -2.11 7.52 -11.25
N LEU A 48 -2.82 7.80 -10.15
CA LEU A 48 -4.28 7.64 -10.02
C LEU A 48 -5.02 8.99 -10.02
N GLY A 49 -4.30 10.11 -9.92
CA GLY A 49 -4.87 11.45 -9.78
C GLY A 49 -5.17 11.83 -8.34
N ARG A 50 -5.03 13.13 -8.02
CA ARG A 50 -5.23 13.65 -6.66
C ARG A 50 -6.61 13.38 -6.08
N GLU A 51 -7.66 13.45 -6.91
CA GLU A 51 -9.03 13.25 -6.44
C GLU A 51 -9.27 11.82 -5.96
N ALA A 52 -8.73 10.82 -6.66
CA ALA A 52 -8.84 9.41 -6.28
C ALA A 52 -8.10 9.09 -4.97
N CYS A 53 -7.04 9.85 -4.65
CA CYS A 53 -6.25 9.68 -3.44
C CYS A 53 -6.80 10.42 -2.21
N GLN A 54 -7.87 11.20 -2.36
CA GLN A 54 -8.45 11.95 -1.23
C GLN A 54 -9.36 11.05 -0.38
N CYS A 55 -9.00 10.86 0.89
CA CYS A 55 -9.93 10.34 1.88
C CYS A 55 -10.79 11.47 2.42
N LYS A 56 -12.08 11.50 2.05
CA LYS A 56 -13.05 12.49 2.56
C LYS A 56 -13.52 12.21 3.99
N ARG A 57 -13.08 11.10 4.59
CA ARG A 57 -13.53 10.63 5.90
C ARG A 57 -12.51 10.98 6.96
N THR A 58 -12.97 11.25 8.18
CA THR A 58 -12.08 11.39 9.32
C THR A 58 -11.51 10.01 9.73
N PRO A 59 -10.43 9.98 10.53
CA PRO A 59 -9.93 8.74 11.11
C PRO A 59 -11.00 7.97 11.89
N GLU A 60 -11.86 8.66 12.63
CA GLU A 60 -12.93 8.07 13.45
C GLU A 60 -14.00 7.41 12.57
N GLU A 61 -14.45 8.10 11.51
CA GLU A 61 -15.41 7.54 10.55
C GLU A 61 -14.86 6.30 9.84
N SER A 62 -13.56 6.34 9.51
CA SER A 62 -12.89 5.21 8.86
C SER A 62 -12.76 4.03 9.82
N HIS A 63 -12.38 4.29 11.08
CA HIS A 63 -12.30 3.28 12.13
C HIS A 63 -13.65 2.59 12.34
N GLU A 64 -14.74 3.35 12.47
CA GLU A 64 -16.08 2.80 12.68
C GLU A 64 -16.54 1.92 11.51
N ARG A 65 -16.25 2.33 10.28
CA ARG A 65 -16.56 1.52 9.09
C ARG A 65 -15.79 0.19 9.07
N ILE A 66 -14.49 0.23 9.39
CA ILE A 66 -13.66 -0.98 9.44
C ILE A 66 -14.18 -1.92 10.53
N LEU A 67 -14.45 -1.38 11.72
CA LEU A 67 -14.99 -2.14 12.84
C LEU A 67 -16.31 -2.81 12.46
N THR A 68 -17.27 -2.04 11.94
CA THR A 68 -18.58 -2.54 11.52
C THR A 68 -18.44 -3.65 10.47
N HIS A 69 -17.59 -3.44 9.46
CA HIS A 69 -17.39 -4.42 8.40
C HIS A 69 -16.77 -5.72 8.93
N LEU A 70 -15.75 -5.63 9.77
CA LEU A 70 -15.12 -6.80 10.37
C LEU A 70 -16.06 -7.54 11.32
N SER A 71 -16.90 -6.83 12.07
CA SER A 71 -17.93 -7.45 12.94
C SER A 71 -18.95 -8.25 12.13
N GLN A 72 -19.29 -7.81 10.92
CA GLN A 72 -20.17 -8.57 10.02
C GLN A 72 -19.48 -9.80 9.43
N LEU A 73 -18.20 -9.69 9.07
CA LEU A 73 -17.43 -10.80 8.50
C LEU A 73 -17.05 -11.87 9.54
N LEU A 74 -16.89 -11.46 10.80
CA LEU A 74 -16.40 -12.31 11.89
C LEU A 74 -17.39 -12.33 13.05
N PRO A 75 -18.60 -12.91 12.86
CA PRO A 75 -19.65 -12.89 13.89
C PRO A 75 -19.27 -13.63 15.18
N MET A 76 -18.28 -14.53 15.11
CA MET A 76 -17.76 -15.27 16.27
C MET A 76 -16.74 -14.48 17.10
N ALA A 77 -16.20 -13.38 16.55
CA ALA A 77 -15.24 -12.54 17.24
C ALA A 77 -15.97 -11.46 18.04
N THR A 78 -15.53 -11.24 19.28
CA THR A 78 -16.01 -10.13 20.08
C THR A 78 -15.48 -8.81 19.52
N GLU A 79 -16.23 -7.73 19.71
CA GLU A 79 -15.82 -6.39 19.29
C GLU A 79 -14.43 -6.01 19.86
N GLN A 80 -14.13 -6.41 21.10
CA GLN A 80 -12.84 -6.17 21.73
C GLN A 80 -11.68 -6.89 21.04
N GLN A 81 -11.92 -8.10 20.50
CA GLN A 81 -10.92 -8.81 19.70
C GLN A 81 -10.68 -8.11 18.37
N ILE A 82 -11.75 -7.63 17.72
CA ILE A 82 -11.66 -6.91 16.46
C ILE A 82 -10.93 -5.57 16.64
N ARG A 83 -11.27 -4.80 17.68
CA ARG A 83 -10.59 -3.53 18.01
C ARG A 83 -9.09 -3.68 18.24
N LYS A 84 -8.63 -4.82 18.74
CA LYS A 84 -7.19 -5.09 18.90
C LYS A 84 -6.45 -5.23 17.56
N LEU A 85 -7.15 -5.52 16.46
CA LEU A 85 -6.59 -5.65 15.12
C LEU A 85 -6.50 -4.31 14.38
N ILE A 86 -7.39 -3.35 14.68
CA ILE A 86 -7.47 -2.03 14.02
C ILE A 86 -6.56 -1.00 14.73
N LYS A 87 -5.47 -1.46 15.36
CA LYS A 87 -4.60 -0.62 16.19
C LYS A 87 -3.82 0.42 15.39
#